data_AF-A0A3C1DLU0-F1
#
_entry.id   AF-A0A3C1DLU0-F1
#
_cell.length_a   1.000
_cell.length_b   1.000
_cell.length_c   1.000
_cell.angle_alpha   90.00
_cell.angle_beta   90.00
_cell.angle_gamma   90.00
#
_symmetry.space_group_name_H-M   'P 1'
#
loop_
_entity.id
_entity.type
_entity.pdbx_description
1 polymer ?
#
loop_
_entity_poly.entity_id
_entity_poly.type
_entity_poly.pdbx_seq_one_letter_code
_entity_poly.pdbx_strand_id
1 'polypeptide(L)'
;HAFIVQVGPSTPIDFLKSVIESSTIVKVGFGLKSDRGPLGRKLGIRLGEAVDLSQAVRKLGYRQSVGAKAAVAIILGRRLRKSKS
;
A
#
# COMPACT_ATOMS: atom_id res chain seq x y z
N HIS A 1 14.48 -3.89 -8.93
CA HIS A 1 14.24 -2.44 -9.10
C HIS A 1 13.19 -1.98 -8.09
N ALA A 2 13.26 -0.73 -7.65
CA ALA A 2 12.25 -0.10 -6.79
C ALA A 2 12.00 1.32 -7.31
N PHE A 3 10.76 1.79 -7.20
CA PHE A 3 10.33 3.07 -7.75
C PHE A 3 9.65 3.90 -6.66
N ILE A 4 9.88 5.20 -6.68
CA ILE A 4 9.16 6.20 -5.88
C ILE A 4 8.56 7.19 -6.87
N VAL A 5 7.25 7.42 -6.79
CA VAL A 5 6.56 8.43 -7.59
C VAL A 5 6.23 9.61 -6.69
N GLN A 6 6.79 10.77 -7.02
CA GLN A 6 6.51 12.01 -6.29
C GLN A 6 5.11 12.51 -6.62
N VAL A 7 4.31 12.79 -5.58
CA VAL A 7 3.01 13.46 -5.73
C VAL A 7 3.23 14.97 -5.61
N GLY A 8 2.81 15.70 -6.64
CA GLY A 8 2.95 17.16 -6.78
C GLY A 8 2.42 17.68 -8.12
N PRO A 9 2.79 18.91 -8.53
CA PRO A 9 2.32 19.52 -9.78
C PRO A 9 2.62 18.70 -11.05
N SER A 10 3.72 17.94 -11.05
CA SER A 10 4.17 17.10 -12.16
C SER A 10 3.88 15.60 -11.96
N THR A 11 2.87 15.26 -11.16
CA THR A 11 2.49 13.86 -10.94
C THR A 11 2.14 13.20 -12.28
N PRO A 12 2.74 12.05 -12.63
CA PRO A 12 2.42 11.34 -13.87
C PRO A 12 1.10 10.57 -13.72
N ILE A 13 -0.02 11.29 -13.74
CA ILE A 13 -1.36 10.76 -13.43
C ILE A 13 -1.74 9.59 -14.35
N ASP A 14 -1.43 9.66 -15.65
CA ASP A 14 -1.83 8.60 -16.59
C ASP A 14 -1.10 7.28 -16.33
N PHE A 15 0.19 7.36 -16.00
CA PHE A 15 0.96 6.20 -15.56
C PHE A 15 0.41 5.64 -14.24
N LEU A 16 0.11 6.51 -13.27
CA LEU A 16 -0.47 6.05 -12.01
C LEU A 16 -1.85 5.41 -12.22
N LYS A 17 -2.70 5.95 -13.09
CA LYS A 17 -4.00 5.35 -13.42
C LYS A 17 -3.85 3.99 -14.09
N SER A 18 -2.95 3.86 -15.07
CA SER A 18 -2.76 2.60 -15.80
C SER A 18 -2.30 1.45 -14.90
N VAL A 19 -1.60 1.76 -13.79
CA VAL A 19 -1.17 0.77 -12.80
C VAL A 19 -2.20 0.60 -11.67
N ILE A 20 -2.64 1.69 -11.05
CA ILE A 20 -3.46 1.65 -9.83
C ILE A 20 -4.91 1.26 -10.13
N GLU A 21 -5.50 1.71 -11.24
CA GLU A 21 -6.87 1.36 -11.61
C GLU A 21 -6.98 0.00 -12.29
N SER A 22 -5.86 -0.56 -12.78
CA SER A 22 -5.85 -1.81 -13.53
C SER A 22 -6.50 -2.96 -12.75
N SER A 23 -7.35 -3.72 -13.44
CA SER A 23 -7.95 -4.97 -12.94
C SER A 23 -7.02 -6.17 -13.09
N THR A 24 -6.00 -6.08 -13.95
CA THR A 24 -5.04 -7.16 -14.20
C THR A 24 -3.78 -7.06 -13.33
N ILE A 25 -3.53 -5.90 -12.72
CA ILE A 25 -2.44 -5.68 -11.77
C ILE A 25 -3.01 -5.65 -10.36
N VAL A 26 -2.68 -6.64 -9.54
CA VAL A 26 -3.11 -6.68 -8.14
C VAL A 26 -2.19 -5.83 -7.28
N LYS A 27 -2.75 -4.85 -6.56
CA LYS A 27 -2.01 -3.99 -5.63
C LYS A 27 -1.92 -4.69 -4.27
N VAL A 28 -0.69 -5.01 -3.84
CA VAL A 28 -0.46 -5.66 -2.55
C VAL A 28 0.22 -4.68 -1.60
N GLY A 29 -0.31 -4.53 -0.39
CA GLY A 29 0.21 -3.55 0.57
C GLY A 29 -0.46 -3.64 1.93
N PHE A 30 -0.21 -2.63 2.77
CA PHE A 30 -0.80 -2.50 4.11
C PHE A 30 -1.59 -1.19 4.18
N GLY A 31 -2.82 -1.23 4.72
CA GLY A 31 -3.63 -0.02 4.88
C GLY A 31 -4.25 0.48 3.56
N LEU A 32 -4.30 -0.34 2.52
CA LEU A 32 -4.80 0.09 1.20
C LEU A 32 -6.25 0.56 1.24
N LYS A 33 -7.05 0.09 2.21
CA LYS A 33 -8.44 0.56 2.38
C LYS A 33 -8.50 2.05 2.74
N SER A 34 -7.59 2.56 3.57
CA SER A 34 -7.55 3.99 3.92
C SER A 34 -7.04 4.87 2.78
N ASP A 35 -6.28 4.31 1.84
CA ASP A 35 -5.73 5.06 0.71
C ASP A 35 -6.76 5.36 -0.38
N ARG A 36 -7.90 4.64 -0.42
CA ARG A 36 -8.97 4.86 -1.42
C ARG A 36 -9.46 6.31 -1.45
N GLY A 37 -9.73 6.89 -0.28
CA GLY A 37 -10.24 8.27 -0.16
C GLY A 37 -9.23 9.31 -0.67
N PRO A 38 -7.99 9.32 -0.14
CA PRO A 38 -6.93 10.21 -0.62
C PRO A 38 -6.61 10.05 -2.11
N LEU A 39 -6.56 8.83 -2.65
CA LEU A 39 -6.32 8.58 -4.08
C LEU A 39 -7.39 9.26 -4.94
N GLY A 40 -8.67 9.08 -4.59
CA GLY A 40 -9.77 9.72 -5.30
C GLY A 40 -9.74 11.23 -5.16
N ARG A 41 -9.64 11.75 -3.92
CA ARG A 41 -9.76 13.19 -3.65
C ARG A 41 -8.55 14.01 -4.13
N LYS A 42 -7.34 13.46 -4.10
CA LYS A 42 -6.11 14.18 -4.47
C LYS A 42 -5.69 13.97 -5.92
N LEU A 43 -5.94 12.78 -6.47
CA LEU A 43 -5.40 12.40 -7.79
C LEU A 43 -6.50 12.01 -8.79
N GLY A 44 -7.76 11.89 -8.36
CA GLY A 44 -8.83 11.39 -9.22
C GLY A 44 -8.60 9.94 -9.66
N ILE A 45 -7.93 9.14 -8.83
CA ILE A 45 -7.57 7.74 -9.11
C ILE A 45 -8.40 6.81 -8.22
N ARG A 46 -8.95 5.75 -8.81
CA ARG A 46 -9.62 4.66 -8.10
C ARG A 46 -8.67 3.51 -7.86
N LEU A 47 -8.66 2.97 -6.66
CA LEU A 47 -7.92 1.75 -6.37
C LEU A 47 -8.66 0.54 -6.98
N GLY A 48 -8.05 -0.11 -7.98
CA GLY A 48 -8.54 -1.37 -8.55
C GLY A 48 -8.27 -2.58 -7.65
N GLU A 49 -8.05 -3.75 -8.26
CA GLU A 49 -7.82 -5.01 -7.52
C GLU A 49 -6.69 -4.91 -6.49
N ALA A 50 -7.00 -5.14 -5.20
CA ALA A 50 -6.06 -4.89 -4.11
C ALA A 50 -6.19 -5.90 -2.97
N VAL A 51 -5.04 -6.33 -2.44
CA VAL A 51 -4.92 -7.21 -1.28
C VAL A 51 -4.24 -6.46 -0.14
N ASP A 52 -4.97 -6.31 0.98
CA ASP A 52 -4.44 -5.73 2.21
C ASP A 52 -3.86 -6.84 3.11
N LEU A 53 -2.54 -6.88 3.21
CA LEU A 53 -1.81 -7.88 4.00
C LEU A 53 -2.07 -7.76 5.50
N SER A 54 -2.55 -6.63 6.00
CA SER A 54 -2.89 -6.47 7.42
C SER A 54 -3.95 -7.49 7.85
N GLN A 55 -4.85 -7.86 6.94
CA GLN A 55 -5.87 -8.88 7.20
C GLN A 55 -5.29 -10.30 7.20
N ALA A 56 -4.31 -10.58 6.32
CA ALA A 56 -3.65 -11.87 6.26
C ALA A 56 -2.85 -12.13 7.55
N VAL A 57 -2.12 -11.12 8.04
CA VAL A 57 -1.38 -11.24 9.31
C VAL A 57 -2.34 -11.39 10.50
N ARG A 58 -3.50 -10.74 10.48
CA ARG A 58 -4.52 -10.94 11.52
C ARG A 58 -4.99 -12.39 11.63
N LYS A 59 -5.09 -13.10 10.48
CA LYS A 59 -5.44 -14.52 10.45
C LYS A 59 -4.37 -15.44 11.06
N LEU A 60 -3.12 -14.97 11.21
CA LEU A 60 -2.03 -15.69 11.88
C LEU A 60 -2.10 -15.62 13.42
N GLY A 61 -3.20 -15.13 13.99
CA GLY A 61 -3.41 -15.03 15.45
C GLY A 61 -3.08 -13.65 16.04
N TYR A 62 -2.63 -12.69 15.23
CA TYR A 62 -2.34 -11.33 15.67
C TYR A 62 -3.62 -10.49 15.67
N ARG A 63 -4.26 -10.35 16.84
CA ARG A 63 -5.59 -9.72 16.98
C ARG A 63 -5.63 -8.22 16.63
N GLN A 64 -4.53 -7.49 16.77
CA GLN A 64 -4.46 -6.07 16.44
C GLN A 64 -4.06 -5.87 14.97
N SER A 65 -4.43 -4.72 14.39
CA SER A 65 -3.99 -4.37 13.04
C SER A 65 -2.46 -4.30 12.99
N VAL A 66 -1.84 -5.21 12.25
CA VAL A 66 -0.38 -5.26 12.12
C VAL A 66 0.05 -4.39 10.94
N GLY A 67 0.79 -3.31 11.22
CA GLY A 67 1.41 -2.50 10.18
C GLY A 67 2.63 -3.17 9.55
N ALA A 68 3.08 -2.68 8.39
CA ALA A 68 4.13 -3.28 7.58
C ALA A 68 5.41 -3.65 8.38
N LYS A 69 5.87 -2.77 9.28
CA LYS A 69 7.05 -3.03 10.11
C LYS A 69 6.91 -4.25 11.02
N ALA A 70 5.75 -4.38 11.68
CA ALA A 70 5.48 -5.50 12.56
C ALA A 70 5.26 -6.79 11.76
N ALA A 71 4.60 -6.71 10.61
CA ALA A 71 4.43 -7.85 9.71
C ALA A 71 5.75 -8.41 9.19
N VAL A 72 6.71 -7.54 8.84
CA VAL A 72 8.05 -7.96 8.43
C VAL A 72 8.82 -8.63 9.57
N ALA A 73 8.65 -8.17 10.81
CA ALA A 73 9.24 -8.83 11.98
C ALA A 73 8.63 -10.21 12.23
N ILE A 74 7.32 -10.33 12.13
CA ILE A 74 6.58 -11.57 12.38
C ILE A 74 6.88 -12.62 11.30
N ILE A 75 6.77 -12.25 10.02
CA ILE A 75 6.82 -13.20 8.91
C ILE A 75 8.26 -13.48 8.48
N LEU A 76 9.10 -12.44 8.42
CA LEU A 76 10.45 -12.56 7.86
C LEU A 76 11.55 -12.60 8.93
N GLY A 77 11.21 -12.46 10.22
CA GLY A 77 12.19 -12.37 11.30
C GLY A 77 13.11 -11.16 11.20
N ARG A 78 12.76 -10.15 10.38
CA ARG A 78 13.58 -8.97 10.10
C ARG A 78 12.94 -7.71 10.66
N ARG A 79 13.74 -6.73 11.08
CA ARG A 79 13.23 -5.45 11.56
C ARG A 79 13.39 -4.37 10.49
N LEU A 80 12.28 -3.75 10.09
CA LEU A 80 12.35 -2.50 9.33
C LEU A 80 12.74 -1.36 10.30
N ARG A 81 13.77 -0.59 9.93
CA ARG A 81 14.10 0.65 10.65
C ARG A 81 12.97 1.64 10.41
N LYS A 82 12.50 2.29 11.48
CA LYS A 82 11.65 3.47 11.32
C LYS A 82 12.57 4.54 10.72
N SER A 83 12.16 5.20 9.65
CA SER A 83 12.83 6.43 9.21
C SER A 83 12.89 7.38 10.41
N LYS A 84 14.05 8.02 10.64
CA LYS A 84 14.10 9.12 11.60
C LYS A 84 13.13 10.19 11.11
N SER A 85 12.23 10.63 11.98
CA SER A 85 11.41 11.81 11.75
C SER A 85 12.29 13.05 11.68
#